data_AF-A0A6P0YGT8-F1
#
_entry.id   AF-A0A6P0YGT8-F1
#
_cell.length_a   1.000
_cell.length_b   1.000
_cell.length_c   1.000
_cell.angle_alpha   90.00
_cell.angle_beta   90.00
_cell.angle_gamma   90.00
#
_symmetry.space_group_name_H-M   'P 1'
#
loop_
_entity.id
_entity.type
_entity.pdbx_description
1 polymer ?
#
loop_
_entity_poly.entity_id
_entity_poly.type
_entity_poly.pdbx_seq_one_letter_code
_entity_poly.pdbx_strand_id
1 'polypeptide(L)'
;MWPEGKQIILLSTDITLSAVKILTAYSWRFKIEVTFRNLIQLLSGFSYRFWMKDMTPTQGWPKDLILSRYPEKQQQQFHRKVEAMERFVLINAIALAVLQLVSLEMPMTIWKDFPRWFRTLPSNGYPSEQIVLLTLAEQRKHILAKSKSGLLLTKFLNARSL
;
A
#
# COMPACT_ATOMS: atom_id res chain seq x y z
N MET A 1 -19.90 1.47 22.18
CA MET A 1 -19.93 2.91 22.47
C MET A 1 -18.84 3.55 21.64
N TRP A 2 -19.18 4.43 20.69
CA TRP A 2 -18.17 5.14 19.89
C TRP A 2 -17.38 6.09 20.79
N PRO A 3 -16.10 6.42 20.49
CA PRO A 3 -15.16 6.98 21.47
C PRO A 3 -15.51 8.34 22.08
N GLU A 4 -16.65 8.95 21.75
CA GLU A 4 -17.03 10.29 22.20
C GLU A 4 -18.55 10.43 22.51
N GLY A 5 -19.29 9.32 22.59
CA GLY A 5 -20.75 9.38 22.84
C GLY A 5 -21.58 10.01 21.70
N LYS A 6 -20.97 10.27 20.54
CA LYS A 6 -21.64 10.81 19.35
C LYS A 6 -22.68 9.83 18.81
N GLN A 7 -23.89 10.32 18.56
CA GLN A 7 -24.92 9.58 17.84
C GLN A 7 -24.48 9.40 16.38
N ILE A 8 -24.64 8.18 15.87
CA ILE A 8 -24.38 7.85 14.47
C ILE A 8 -25.66 7.35 13.82
N ILE A 9 -25.89 7.71 12.56
CA ILE A 9 -26.97 7.17 11.73
C ILE A 9 -26.31 6.38 10.61
N LEU A 10 -26.66 5.10 10.50
CA LEU A 10 -26.21 4.23 9.42
C LEU A 10 -27.37 4.01 8.44
N LEU A 11 -27.10 4.25 7.16
CA LEU A 11 -28.06 4.09 6.06
C LEU A 11 -27.54 3.01 5.11
N SER A 12 -28.46 2.21 4.56
CA SER A 12 -28.16 1.17 3.57
C SER A 12 -29.12 1.32 2.40
N THR A 13 -28.62 1.12 1.18
CA THR A 13 -29.45 1.03 -0.03
C THR A 13 -30.23 -0.28 -0.09
N ASP A 14 -29.69 -1.34 0.52
CA ASP A 14 -30.37 -2.62 0.66
C ASP A 14 -31.28 -2.60 1.89
N ILE A 15 -32.59 -2.61 1.65
CA ILE A 15 -33.65 -2.59 2.66
C ILE A 15 -33.89 -3.95 3.33
N THR A 16 -33.28 -5.03 2.82
CA THR A 16 -33.43 -6.39 3.37
C THR A 16 -32.45 -6.68 4.50
N LEU A 17 -31.44 -5.82 4.69
CA LEU A 17 -30.43 -5.99 5.73
C LEU A 17 -30.99 -5.66 7.12
N SER A 18 -30.73 -6.56 8.07
CA SER A 18 -31.00 -6.28 9.47
C SER A 18 -30.05 -5.20 10.02
N ALA A 19 -30.49 -4.49 11.06
CA ALA A 19 -29.66 -3.48 11.73
C ALA A 19 -28.30 -4.04 12.18
N VAL A 20 -28.26 -5.30 12.63
CA VAL A 20 -27.01 -5.98 13.02
C VAL A 20 -26.08 -6.17 11.83
N LYS A 21 -26.60 -6.55 10.66
CA LYS A 21 -25.78 -6.69 9.44
C LYS A 21 -25.21 -5.35 9.00
N ILE A 22 -26.01 -4.28 9.03
CA ILE A 22 -25.57 -2.92 8.68
C ILE A 22 -24.44 -2.47 9.62
N LEU A 23 -24.64 -2.62 10.94
CA LEU A 23 -23.63 -2.29 11.94
C LEU A 23 -22.35 -3.11 11.75
N THR A 24 -22.48 -4.41 11.48
CA THR A 24 -21.34 -5.30 11.23
C THR A 24 -20.57 -4.88 9.99
N ALA A 25 -21.26 -4.62 8.87
CA ALA A 25 -20.65 -4.14 7.63
C ALA A 25 -19.89 -2.81 7.84
N TYR A 26 -20.52 -1.85 8.54
CA TYR A 26 -19.86 -0.59 8.87
C TYR A 26 -18.65 -0.78 9.78
N SER A 27 -18.72 -1.74 10.71
CA SER A 27 -17.59 -2.09 11.57
C SER A 27 -16.40 -2.59 10.78
N TRP A 28 -16.57 -3.20 9.61
CA TRP A 28 -15.42 -3.59 8.76
C TRP A 28 -14.72 -2.41 8.08
N ARG A 29 -15.31 -1.20 8.07
CA ARG A 29 -14.73 -0.01 7.44
C ARG A 29 -13.35 0.35 7.99
N PHE A 30 -13.06 0.05 9.26
CA PHE A 30 -11.74 0.33 9.85
C PHE A 30 -10.60 -0.41 9.13
N LYS A 31 -10.91 -1.49 8.40
CA LYS A 31 -9.91 -2.22 7.60
C LYS A 31 -9.23 -1.31 6.58
N ILE A 32 -9.92 -0.30 6.05
CA ILE A 32 -9.32 0.69 5.15
C ILE A 32 -8.21 1.47 5.88
N GLU A 33 -8.44 1.89 7.12
CA GLU A 33 -7.45 2.63 7.93
C GLU A 33 -6.23 1.75 8.25
N VAL A 34 -6.47 0.46 8.53
CA VAL A 34 -5.40 -0.54 8.71
C VAL A 34 -4.59 -0.72 7.43
N THR A 35 -5.25 -0.83 6.28
CA THR A 35 -4.59 -0.94 4.98
C THR A 35 -3.76 0.30 4.66
N PHE A 36 -4.28 1.51 4.90
CA PHE A 36 -3.52 2.75 4.73
C PHE A 36 -2.32 2.84 5.66
N ARG A 37 -2.48 2.43 6.93
CA ARG A 37 -1.36 2.37 7.87
C ARG A 37 -0.26 1.44 7.36
N ASN A 38 -0.62 0.24 6.91
CA ASN A 38 0.35 -0.71 6.35
C ASN A 38 1.00 -0.12 5.07
N LEU A 39 0.23 0.49 4.19
CA LEU A 39 0.75 1.11 2.97
C LEU A 39 1.78 2.21 3.28
N ILE A 40 1.53 3.06 4.29
CA ILE A 40 2.44 4.12 4.72
C ILE A 40 3.65 3.56 5.48
N GLN A 41 3.42 2.75 6.51
CA GLN A 41 4.46 2.37 7.47
C GLN A 41 5.31 1.19 7.00
N LEU A 42 4.70 0.22 6.32
CA LEU A 42 5.41 -0.98 5.85
C LEU A 42 6.11 -0.72 4.51
N LEU A 43 5.40 -0.08 3.57
CA LEU A 43 5.88 0.07 2.20
C LEU A 43 6.29 1.50 1.84
N SER A 44 6.03 2.49 2.70
CA SER A 44 6.28 3.89 2.38
C SER A 44 5.58 4.33 1.09
N GLY A 45 4.37 3.84 0.85
CA GLY A 45 3.62 4.03 -0.40
C GLY A 45 3.27 5.48 -0.75
N PHE A 46 3.45 6.41 0.19
CA PHE A 46 3.28 7.86 0.00
C PHE A 46 4.59 8.65 0.10
N SER A 47 5.74 7.97 0.02
CA SER A 47 7.06 8.63 0.09
C SER A 47 7.48 9.34 -1.20
N TYR A 48 6.78 9.11 -2.32
CA TYR A 48 7.07 9.80 -3.58
C TYR A 48 6.78 11.30 -3.44
N ARG A 49 7.84 12.11 -3.44
CA ARG A 49 7.75 13.55 -3.21
C ARG A 49 7.22 14.28 -4.45
N PHE A 50 6.28 15.19 -4.21
CA PHE A 50 5.64 16.01 -5.24
C PHE A 50 6.57 17.09 -5.84
N TRP A 51 7.65 17.45 -5.14
CA TRP A 51 8.53 18.54 -5.54
C TRP A 51 8.99 18.43 -7.01
N MET A 52 8.68 19.46 -7.76
CA MET A 52 9.21 19.69 -9.10
C MET A 52 10.12 20.91 -9.06
N LYS A 53 11.28 20.81 -9.71
CA LYS A 53 12.26 21.90 -9.77
C LYS A 53 11.67 23.18 -10.39
N ASP A 54 10.72 23.01 -11.31
CA ASP A 54 10.09 24.11 -12.05
C ASP A 54 8.94 24.79 -11.28
N MET A 55 8.58 24.28 -10.08
CA MET A 55 7.63 24.97 -9.20
C MET A 55 8.32 26.13 -8.48
N THR A 56 7.73 27.31 -8.58
CA THR A 56 8.10 28.44 -7.75
C THR A 56 7.75 28.15 -6.29
N PRO A 57 8.71 28.29 -5.34
CA PRO A 57 8.41 28.14 -3.93
C PRO A 57 7.37 29.19 -3.50
N THR A 58 6.27 28.73 -2.90
CA THR A 58 5.26 29.61 -2.29
C THR A 58 5.46 29.72 -0.78
N GLN A 59 5.24 30.91 -0.22
CA GLN A 59 5.25 31.17 1.24
C GLN A 59 4.01 30.62 1.96
N GLY A 60 3.57 29.41 1.61
CA GLY A 60 2.42 28.75 2.23
C GLY A 60 1.73 27.75 1.32
N TRP A 61 0.75 27.05 1.88
CA TRP A 61 -0.15 26.18 1.13
C TRP A 61 -1.07 27.05 0.27
N PRO A 62 -1.02 26.95 -1.08
CA PRO A 62 -1.94 27.69 -1.93
C PRO A 62 -3.37 27.24 -1.65
N LYS A 63 -4.30 28.20 -1.53
CA LYS A 63 -5.73 27.89 -1.37
C LYS A 63 -6.28 27.12 -2.58
N ASP A 64 -5.83 27.50 -3.78
CA ASP A 64 -6.19 26.85 -5.03
C ASP A 64 -4.97 26.70 -5.95
N LEU A 65 -4.78 25.49 -6.48
CA LEU A 65 -3.83 25.18 -7.54
C LEU A 65 -4.60 25.03 -8.85
N ILE A 66 -4.81 26.15 -9.56
CA ILE A 66 -5.49 26.15 -10.86
C ILE A 66 -4.45 25.92 -11.96
N LEU A 67 -4.40 24.69 -12.50
CA LEU A 67 -3.42 24.27 -13.51
C LEU A 67 -3.46 25.13 -14.78
N SER A 68 -4.64 25.61 -15.19
CA SER A 68 -4.81 26.41 -16.42
C SER A 68 -4.10 27.77 -16.40
N ARG A 69 -3.67 28.24 -15.21
CA ARG A 69 -2.91 29.50 -15.08
C ARG A 69 -1.42 29.35 -15.43
N TYR A 70 -0.92 28.12 -15.57
CA TYR A 70 0.48 27.85 -15.90
C TYR A 70 0.66 27.66 -17.40
N PRO A 71 1.85 27.92 -17.97
CA PRO A 71 2.17 27.57 -19.35
C PRO A 71 1.94 26.08 -19.63
N GLU A 72 1.49 25.73 -20.84
CA GLU A 72 1.16 24.34 -21.22
C GLU A 72 2.30 23.35 -20.91
N LYS A 73 3.55 23.74 -21.14
CA LYS A 73 4.72 22.91 -20.83
C LYS A 73 4.79 22.55 -19.34
N GLN A 74 4.49 23.48 -18.45
CA GLN A 74 4.45 23.24 -17.00
C GLN A 74 3.23 22.39 -16.63
N GLN A 75 2.07 22.62 -17.25
CA GLN A 75 0.89 21.77 -17.07
C GLN A 75 1.18 20.31 -17.38
N GLN A 76 1.84 20.03 -18.51
CA GLN A 76 2.24 18.67 -18.88
C GLN A 76 3.19 18.04 -17.87
N GLN A 77 4.12 18.81 -17.29
CA GLN A 77 5.00 18.32 -16.23
C GLN A 77 4.22 17.98 -14.95
N PHE A 78 3.27 18.83 -14.53
CA PHE A 78 2.38 18.55 -13.39
C PHE A 78 1.62 17.25 -13.60
N HIS A 79 1.00 17.06 -14.78
CA HIS A 79 0.27 15.83 -15.09
C HIS A 79 1.17 14.59 -15.02
N ARG A 80 2.36 14.63 -15.64
CA ARG A 80 3.33 13.52 -15.55
C ARG A 80 3.74 13.23 -14.10
N LYS A 81 3.89 14.26 -13.27
CA LYS A 81 4.27 14.11 -11.87
C LYS A 81 3.16 13.48 -11.03
N VAL A 82 1.92 13.93 -11.21
CA VAL A 82 0.73 13.34 -10.57
C VAL A 82 0.56 11.89 -11.02
N GLU A 83 0.64 11.62 -12.32
CA GLU A 83 0.54 10.27 -12.86
C GLU A 83 1.63 9.34 -12.30
N ALA A 84 2.87 9.82 -12.16
CA ALA A 84 3.94 9.06 -11.52
C ALA A 84 3.66 8.78 -10.03
N MET A 85 3.07 9.74 -9.31
CA MET A 85 2.66 9.58 -7.91
C MET A 85 1.54 8.55 -7.78
N GLU A 86 0.50 8.64 -8.59
CA GLU A 86 -0.63 7.70 -8.61
C GLU A 86 -0.15 6.28 -8.90
N ARG A 87 0.72 6.12 -9.92
CA ARG A 87 1.35 4.83 -10.23
C ARG A 87 2.19 4.31 -9.08
N PHE A 88 2.95 5.18 -8.41
CA PHE A 88 3.75 4.77 -7.25
C PHE A 88 2.87 4.24 -6.12
N VAL A 89 1.79 4.94 -5.78
CA VAL A 89 0.82 4.49 -4.75
C VAL A 89 0.16 3.18 -5.19
N LEU A 90 -0.25 3.07 -6.45
CA LEU A 90 -0.89 1.86 -7.00
C LEU A 90 0.04 0.64 -6.94
N ILE A 91 1.30 0.78 -7.32
CA ILE A 91 2.28 -0.32 -7.26
C ILE A 91 2.46 -0.78 -5.80
N ASN A 92 2.52 0.15 -4.85
CA ASN A 92 2.59 -0.19 -3.43
C ASN A 92 1.31 -0.87 -2.93
N ALA A 93 0.12 -0.45 -3.40
CA ALA A 93 -1.14 -1.10 -3.06
C ALA A 93 -1.19 -2.55 -3.59
N ILE A 94 -0.74 -2.78 -4.82
CA ILE A 94 -0.60 -4.12 -5.40
C ILE A 94 0.41 -4.95 -4.59
N ALA A 95 1.56 -4.38 -4.24
CA ALA A 95 2.55 -5.07 -3.43
C ALA A 95 1.99 -5.48 -2.06
N LEU A 96 1.24 -4.60 -1.40
CA LEU A 96 0.58 -4.91 -0.12
C LEU A 96 -0.43 -6.06 -0.27
N ALA A 97 -1.26 -6.03 -1.33
CA ALA A 97 -2.21 -7.10 -1.62
C ALA A 97 -1.50 -8.44 -1.86
N VAL A 98 -0.35 -8.44 -2.55
CA VAL A 98 0.47 -9.65 -2.74
C VAL A 98 1.00 -10.17 -1.40
N LEU A 99 1.48 -9.30 -0.51
CA LEU A 99 1.93 -9.71 0.83
C LEU A 99 0.80 -10.35 1.65
N GLN A 100 -0.41 -9.77 1.57
CA GLN A 100 -1.60 -10.31 2.22
C GLN A 100 -2.00 -11.67 1.66
N LEU A 101 -1.99 -11.81 0.33
CA LEU A 101 -2.30 -13.07 -0.32
C LEU A 101 -1.29 -14.16 0.10
N VAL A 102 0.00 -13.86 0.08
CA VAL A 102 1.04 -14.82 0.51
C VAL A 102 0.91 -15.19 1.98
N SER A 103 0.53 -14.24 2.84
CA SER A 103 0.22 -14.52 4.26
C SER A 103 -0.89 -15.55 4.41
N LEU A 104 -1.98 -15.41 3.64
CA LEU A 104 -3.15 -16.27 3.71
C LEU A 104 -2.94 -17.64 3.05
N GLU A 105 -2.30 -17.66 1.87
CA GLU A 105 -2.17 -18.87 1.05
C GLU A 105 -0.96 -19.74 1.45
N MET A 106 0.09 -19.14 2.00
CA MET A 106 1.35 -19.84 2.29
C MET A 106 1.88 -19.63 3.72
N PRO A 107 1.04 -19.65 4.78
CA PRO A 107 1.46 -19.29 6.13
C PRO A 107 2.56 -20.20 6.67
N MET A 108 2.47 -21.52 6.44
CA MET A 108 3.46 -22.49 6.95
C MET A 108 4.83 -22.31 6.31
N THR A 109 4.87 -22.02 5.01
CA THR A 109 6.13 -21.75 4.29
C THR A 109 6.77 -20.48 4.81
N ILE A 110 5.97 -19.42 5.01
CA ILE A 110 6.47 -18.16 5.55
C ILE A 110 7.03 -18.34 6.96
N TRP A 111 6.33 -19.06 7.85
CA TRP A 111 6.84 -19.31 9.20
C TRP A 111 8.11 -20.15 9.22
N LYS A 112 8.20 -21.16 8.35
CA LYS A 112 9.38 -22.02 8.23
C LYS A 112 10.62 -21.25 7.80
N ASP A 113 10.46 -20.36 6.81
CA ASP A 113 11.58 -19.64 6.20
C ASP A 113 11.83 -18.26 6.86
N PHE A 114 11.07 -17.91 7.90
CA PHE A 114 11.18 -16.63 8.58
C PHE A 114 12.56 -16.49 9.25
N PRO A 115 13.35 -15.44 8.91
CA PRO A 115 14.75 -15.32 9.34
C PRO A 115 14.94 -14.97 10.81
N ARG A 116 13.87 -14.74 11.56
CA ARG A 116 13.95 -14.32 12.97
C ARG A 116 13.15 -15.27 13.85
N TRP A 117 13.31 -15.10 15.15
CA TRP A 117 12.61 -15.92 16.13
C TRP A 117 11.46 -15.13 16.78
N PHE A 118 10.34 -15.82 17.02
CA PHE A 118 9.22 -15.33 17.81
C PHE A 118 8.98 -16.28 18.99
N ARG A 119 8.83 -15.70 20.20
CA ARG A 119 8.49 -16.47 21.40
C ARG A 119 7.08 -17.07 21.33
N THR A 120 6.14 -16.35 20.74
CA THR A 120 4.73 -16.73 20.64
C THR A 120 4.21 -16.42 19.25
N LEU A 121 3.68 -17.45 18.58
CA LEU A 121 3.00 -17.29 17.30
C LEU A 121 1.60 -16.68 17.49
N PRO A 122 1.09 -15.95 16.49
CA PRO A 122 -0.29 -15.46 16.50
C PRO A 122 -1.27 -16.61 16.69
N SER A 123 -2.32 -16.40 17.50
CA SER A 123 -3.35 -17.43 17.76
C SER A 123 -4.13 -17.85 16.52
N ASN A 124 -4.23 -16.97 15.52
CA ASN A 124 -4.86 -17.25 14.23
C ASN A 124 -3.94 -18.01 13.25
N GLY A 125 -2.65 -18.20 13.57
CA GLY A 125 -1.68 -18.92 12.75
C GLY A 125 -1.16 -18.18 11.51
N TYR A 126 -1.69 -17.01 11.16
CA TYR A 126 -1.29 -16.28 9.95
C TYR A 126 -0.17 -15.26 10.22
N PRO A 127 0.88 -15.21 9.40
CA PRO A 127 1.93 -14.19 9.51
C PRO A 127 1.40 -12.81 9.11
N SER A 128 1.92 -11.73 9.70
CA SER A 128 1.60 -10.39 9.21
C SER A 128 2.30 -10.08 7.88
N GLU A 129 1.84 -9.05 7.17
CA GLU A 129 2.48 -8.58 5.92
C GLU A 129 3.96 -8.23 6.14
N GLN A 130 4.32 -7.76 7.34
CA GLN A 130 5.71 -7.47 7.72
C GLN A 130 6.55 -8.74 7.82
N ILE A 131 5.99 -9.82 8.38
CA ILE A 131 6.68 -11.12 8.48
C ILE A 131 6.89 -11.70 7.08
N VAL A 132 5.87 -11.62 6.22
CA VAL A 132 5.99 -12.01 4.81
C VAL A 132 7.09 -11.21 4.12
N LEU A 133 7.07 -9.88 4.26
CA LEU A 133 8.06 -9.00 3.63
C LEU A 133 9.50 -9.36 4.05
N LEU A 134 9.74 -9.55 5.35
CA LEU A 134 11.06 -9.93 5.86
C LEU A 134 11.51 -11.29 5.33
N THR A 135 10.60 -12.26 5.27
CA THR A 135 10.87 -13.59 4.74
C THR A 135 11.24 -13.54 3.26
N LEU A 136 10.46 -12.81 2.46
CA LEU A 136 10.75 -12.63 1.03
C LEU A 136 12.08 -11.89 0.80
N ALA A 137 12.41 -10.90 1.65
CA ALA A 137 13.67 -10.17 1.57
C ALA A 137 14.90 -11.05 1.87
N GLU A 138 14.77 -11.98 2.82
CA GLU A 138 15.80 -12.98 3.11
C GLU A 138 15.94 -13.96 1.94
N GLN A 139 14.82 -14.50 1.48
CA GLN A 139 14.77 -15.50 0.41
C GLN A 139 15.00 -14.91 -0.99
N ARG A 140 15.29 -13.60 -1.11
CA ARG A 140 15.36 -12.89 -2.39
C ARG A 140 16.24 -13.58 -3.42
N LYS A 141 17.43 -14.07 -3.02
CA LYS A 141 18.37 -14.70 -3.96
C LYS A 141 17.79 -15.98 -4.54
N HIS A 142 17.20 -16.81 -3.68
CA HIS A 142 16.59 -18.07 -4.08
C HIS A 142 15.34 -17.84 -4.95
N ILE A 143 14.49 -16.86 -4.61
CA ILE A 143 13.32 -16.48 -5.40
C ILE A 143 13.74 -15.98 -6.78
N LEU A 144 14.74 -15.08 -6.84
CA LEU A 144 15.24 -14.52 -8.09
C LEU A 144 15.92 -15.57 -8.97
N ALA A 145 16.66 -16.52 -8.39
CA ALA A 145 17.28 -17.62 -9.12
C ALA A 145 16.26 -18.53 -9.82
N LYS A 146 15.03 -18.64 -9.27
CA LYS A 146 13.93 -19.41 -9.87
C LYS A 146 13.06 -18.59 -10.84
N SER A 147 13.38 -17.31 -11.06
CA SER A 147 12.62 -16.46 -11.97
C SER A 147 12.81 -16.90 -13.43
N LYS A 148 11.74 -16.84 -14.24
CA LYS A 148 11.79 -17.22 -15.65
C LYS A 148 12.77 -16.33 -16.41
N SER A 149 13.65 -16.94 -17.23
CA SER A 149 14.53 -16.23 -18.14
C SER A 149 13.71 -15.41 -19.14
N GLY A 150 13.89 -14.08 -19.17
CA GLY A 150 13.20 -13.17 -20.08
C GLY A 150 12.28 -12.15 -19.41
N LEU A 151 12.08 -12.23 -18.09
CA LEU A 151 11.34 -11.20 -17.35
C LEU A 151 12.09 -9.86 -17.36
N LEU A 152 11.35 -8.74 -17.31
CA LEU A 152 11.94 -7.41 -17.20
C LEU A 152 12.87 -7.28 -15.99
N LEU A 153 12.57 -8.00 -14.91
CA LEU A 153 13.36 -8.00 -13.69
C LEU A 153 14.83 -8.41 -13.93
N THR A 154 15.08 -9.43 -14.75
CA THR A 154 16.46 -9.85 -15.05
C THR A 154 17.20 -8.79 -15.85
N LYS A 155 16.51 -8.10 -16.76
CA LYS A 155 17.08 -6.94 -17.49
C LYS A 155 17.45 -5.79 -16.54
N PHE A 156 16.56 -5.48 -15.59
CA PHE A 156 16.80 -4.43 -14.59
C PHE A 156 17.97 -4.74 -13.65
N LEU A 157 18.07 -5.99 -13.18
CA LEU A 157 19.17 -6.40 -12.29
C LEU A 157 20.53 -6.31 -12.99
N ASN A 158 20.61 -6.78 -14.24
CA ASN A 158 21.84 -6.73 -15.04
C ASN A 158 22.26 -5.28 -15.38
N ALA A 159 21.30 -4.39 -15.63
CA ALA A 159 21.59 -2.98 -15.92
C ALA A 159 22.12 -2.21 -14.69
N ARG A 160 21.86 -2.71 -13.47
CA ARG A 160 22.29 -2.10 -12.21
C ARG A 160 23.60 -2.65 -11.66
N SER A 161 24.11 -3.75 -12.22
CA SER A 161 25.39 -4.37 -11.84
C SER A 161 26.60 -3.86 -12.64
N LEU A 162 26.43 -2.78 -13.39
CA LEU A 162 27.47 -1.96 -14.05
C LEU A 162 27.57 -0.62 -13.33
#